data_AF-A0A5U3NMW2-F1
#
_entry.id   AF-A0A5U3NMW2-F1
#
_cell.length_a   1.000
_cell.length_b   1.000
_cell.length_c   1.000
_cell.angle_alpha   90.00
_cell.angle_beta   90.00
_cell.angle_gamma   90.00
#
_symmetry.space_group_name_H-M   'P 1'
#
loop_
_entity.id
_entity.type
_entity.pdbx_description
1 polymer ?
#
loop_
_entity_poly.entity_id
_entity_poly.type
_entity_poly.pdbx_seq_one_letter_code
_entity_poly.pdbx_strand_id
1 'polypeptide(L)' 'MTTPFTHETLPADPKAAIRQMKQALRAQIGDVQAVFDRLSATIAARVAEINDLKAQGQPVWPIIPFSELAMGN' A
#
# COMPACT_ATOMS: atom_id res chain seq x y z
N MET A 1 -6.06 -15.30 -14.84
CA MET A 1 -5.39 -16.33 -14.01
C MET A 1 -6.09 -16.38 -12.68
N THR A 2 -6.70 -17.51 -12.32
CA THR A 2 -7.36 -17.70 -11.02
C THR A 2 -6.27 -17.92 -9.97
N THR A 3 -6.17 -17.05 -8.98
CA THR A 3 -5.22 -17.20 -7.86
C THR A 3 -5.61 -18.43 -7.04
N PRO A 4 -4.73 -19.43 -6.88
CA PRO A 4 -5.10 -20.74 -6.33
C PRO A 4 -5.40 -20.75 -4.82
N PHE A 5 -5.37 -19.58 -4.17
CA PHE A 5 -5.56 -19.39 -2.73
C PHE A 5 -6.70 -18.42 -2.38
N THR A 6 -7.42 -17.89 -3.37
CA THR A 6 -8.59 -17.02 -3.15
C THR A 6 -9.86 -17.83 -2.96
N HIS A 7 -10.72 -17.37 -2.05
CA HIS A 7 -11.97 -18.01 -1.71
C HIS A 7 -13.09 -16.96 -1.68
N GLU A 8 -14.25 -17.25 -2.28
CA GLU A 8 -15.41 -16.34 -2.29
C GLU A 8 -16.09 -16.24 -0.92
N THR A 9 -15.91 -17.25 -0.08
CA THR A 9 -16.41 -17.33 1.30
C THR A 9 -15.29 -17.77 2.24
N LEU A 10 -15.50 -17.63 3.55
CA LEU A 10 -14.51 -18.03 4.54
C LEU A 10 -14.18 -19.53 4.39
N PRO A 11 -12.91 -19.92 4.13
CA PRO A 11 -12.53 -21.32 4.02
C PRO A 11 -12.69 -22.06 5.36
N ALA A 12 -12.93 -23.37 5.28
CA ALA A 12 -13.07 -24.23 6.46
C ALA A 12 -11.82 -24.25 7.35
N ASP A 13 -10.62 -24.09 6.76
CA ASP A 13 -9.37 -23.84 7.50
C ASP A 13 -8.68 -22.57 6.99
N PRO A 14 -8.97 -21.40 7.59
CA PRO A 14 -8.34 -20.13 7.22
C PRO A 14 -6.82 -20.13 7.43
N LYS A 15 -6.30 -20.90 8.40
CA LYS A 15 -4.87 -20.94 8.67
C LYS A 15 -4.13 -21.68 7.55
N ALA A 16 -4.69 -22.77 7.05
CA ALA A 16 -4.16 -23.48 5.89
C ALA A 16 -4.17 -22.59 4.63
N ALA A 17 -5.29 -21.92 4.36
CA ALA A 17 -5.41 -20.99 3.23
C ALA A 17 -4.36 -19.86 3.31
N ILE A 18 -4.16 -19.26 4.49
CA ILE A 18 -3.14 -18.22 4.69
C ILE A 18 -1.72 -18.75 4.45
N ARG A 19 -1.39 -19.97 4.90
CA ARG A 19 -0.06 -20.56 4.65
C ARG A 19 0.19 -20.74 3.15
N GLN A 20 -0.79 -21.30 2.43
CA GLN A 20 -0.72 -21.49 0.98
C GLN A 20 -0.59 -20.15 0.24
N MET A 21 -1.41 -19.17 0.58
CA MET A 21 -1.34 -17.81 0.03
C MET A 21 0.04 -17.19 0.23
N LYS A 22 0.56 -17.22 1.47
CA LYS A 22 1.87 -16.64 1.78
C LYS A 22 2.99 -17.33 0.99
N GLN A 23 2.94 -18.66 0.84
CA GLN A 23 3.94 -19.39 0.04
C GLN A 23 3.89 -18.99 -1.43
N ALA A 24 2.69 -19.00 -2.03
CA ALA A 24 2.50 -18.63 -3.43
C ALA A 24 2.95 -17.18 -3.72
N LEU A 25 2.55 -16.23 -2.86
CA LEU A 25 2.93 -14.82 -3.02
C LEU A 25 4.44 -14.61 -2.84
N ARG A 26 5.08 -15.26 -1.86
CA ARG A 26 6.54 -15.14 -1.69
C ARG A 26 7.30 -15.72 -2.88
N ALA A 27 6.85 -16.85 -3.43
CA ALA A 27 7.44 -17.43 -4.63
C ALA A 27 7.28 -16.51 -5.85
N GLN A 28 6.12 -15.85 -5.99
CA GLN A 28 5.87 -14.90 -7.07
C GLN A 28 6.71 -13.62 -6.94
N ILE A 29 6.89 -13.11 -5.71
CA ILE A 29 7.65 -11.88 -5.44
C ILE A 29 9.16 -12.14 -5.53
N GLY A 30 9.62 -13.33 -5.14
CA GLY A 30 11.05 -13.64 -5.03
C GLY A 30 11.63 -13.05 -3.75
N ASP A 31 12.50 -12.04 -3.88
CA ASP A 31 13.12 -11.37 -2.73
C ASP A 31 12.16 -10.37 -2.09
N VAL A 32 11.28 -10.90 -1.25
CA VAL A 32 10.28 -10.13 -0.51
C VAL A 32 10.93 -9.10 0.41
N GLN A 33 12.11 -9.39 0.96
CA GLN A 33 12.79 -8.46 1.86
C GLN A 33 13.28 -7.24 1.09
N ALA A 34 14.01 -7.45 -0.02
CA ALA A 34 14.49 -6.33 -0.84
C ALA A 34 13.34 -5.48 -1.41
N VAL A 35 12.24 -6.11 -1.83
CA VAL A 35 11.04 -5.39 -2.30
C VAL A 35 10.42 -4.57 -1.17
N PHE A 36 10.30 -5.15 0.03
CA PHE A 36 9.75 -4.46 1.19
C PHE A 36 10.63 -3.32 1.68
N ASP A 37 11.96 -3.49 1.65
CA ASP A 37 12.93 -2.45 2.03
C ASP A 37 12.84 -1.25 1.08
N ARG A 38 12.75 -1.51 -0.23
CA ARG A 38 12.57 -0.45 -1.23
C ARG A 38 11.26 0.32 -1.03
N LEU A 39 10.15 -0.39 -0.77
CA LEU A 39 8.87 0.23 -0.48
C LEU A 39 8.93 1.06 0.81
N SER A 40 9.57 0.52 1.84
CA SER A 40 9.72 1.19 3.14
C SER A 40 10.54 2.47 3.01
N ALA A 41 11.63 2.47 2.25
CA ALA A 41 12.40 3.68 1.95
C ALA A 41 11.57 4.74 1.23
N THR A 42 10.73 4.32 0.28
CA THR A 42 9.83 5.23 -0.45
C THR A 42 8.79 5.87 0.48
N ILE A 43 8.18 5.09 1.37
CA ILE A 43 7.22 5.59 2.35
C ILE A 43 7.92 6.50 3.37
N ALA A 44 9.12 6.14 3.83
CA ALA A 44 9.90 6.94 4.77
C ALA A 44 10.20 8.34 4.22
N ALA A 45 10.53 8.47 2.92
CA ALA A 45 10.70 9.77 2.27
C ALA A 45 9.42 10.62 2.32
N ARG A 46 8.25 10.03 2.04
CA ARG A 46 6.96 10.73 2.15
C ARG A 46 6.61 11.13 3.58
N VAL A 47 6.96 10.30 4.56
CA VAL A 47 6.78 10.65 5.97
C VAL A 47 7.68 11.82 6.37
N ALA A 48 8.91 11.88 5.86
CA ALA A 48 9.81 13.01 6.08
C ALA A 48 9.21 14.31 5.50
N GLU A 49 8.72 14.29 4.26
CA GLU A 49 8.02 15.44 3.64
C GLU A 49 6.83 15.91 4.48
N ILE A 50 6.02 14.98 4.99
CA ILE A 50 4.88 15.31 5.87
C ILE A 50 5.35 15.98 7.17
N ASN A 51 6.44 15.50 7.76
CA ASN A 51 6.99 16.08 8.99
C ASN A 51 7.53 17.50 8.74
N ASP A 52 8.18 17.73 7.59
CA ASP A 52 8.66 19.05 7.19
C ASP A 52 7.49 20.03 6.98
N LEU A 53 6.41 19.59 6.32
CA LEU A 53 5.18 20.39 6.16
C LEU A 53 4.60 20.78 7.53
N LYS A 54 4.51 19.83 8.46
CA LYS A 54 4.04 20.10 9.84
C LYS A 54 4.93 21.09 10.57
N ALA A 55 6.25 20.93 10.46
CA ALA A 55 7.23 21.81 11.10
C ALA A 55 7.13 23.25 10.57
N GLN A 56 6.78 23.41 9.30
CA GLN A 56 6.56 24.71 8.65
C GLN A 56 5.14 25.27 8.88
N GLY A 57 4.27 24.56 9.62
CA GLY A 57 2.88 24.95 9.82
C GLY A 57 2.02 24.88 8.56
N GLN A 58 2.50 24.18 7.52
CA GLN A 58 1.79 23.99 6.25
C GLN A 58 0.71 22.91 6.37
N PRO A 59 -0.39 22.99 5.59
CA PRO A 59 -1.37 21.92 5.52
C PRO A 59 -0.77 20.66 4.91
N VAL A 60 -0.93 19.52 5.58
CA VAL A 60 -0.51 18.20 5.07
C VAL A 60 -1.49 17.67 4.03
N TRP A 61 -2.78 17.93 4.25
CA TRP A 61 -3.82 17.58 3.29
C TRP A 61 -3.81 18.59 2.14
N PRO A 62 -3.90 18.15 0.88
CA PRO A 62 -4.11 19.05 -0.24
C PRO A 62 -5.39 19.87 -0.05
N ILE A 63 -5.31 21.18 -0.20
CA ILE A 63 -6.45 22.09 -0.19
C ILE A 63 -6.66 22.56 -1.62
N ILE A 64 -7.78 22.17 -2.22
CA ILE A 64 -8.12 22.52 -3.60
C ILE A 64 -9.41 23.37 -3.59
N PRO A 65 -9.36 24.63 -4.03
CA PRO A 65 -10.55 25.46 -4.15
C PRO A 65 -11.57 24.87 -5.12
N PHE A 66 -12.86 24.93 -4.78
CA PHE A 66 -13.93 24.44 -5.66
C PHE A 66 -13.92 25.13 -7.04
N SER A 67 -13.53 26.40 -7.12
CA SER A 67 -13.41 27.13 -8.38
C SER A 67 -12.42 26.50 -9.36
N GLU A 68 -11.37 25.82 -8.87
CA GLU A 68 -10.41 25.11 -9.71
C GLU A 68 -11.00 23.79 -10.24
N LEU A 69 -11.85 23.12 -9.44
CA LEU A 69 -12.56 21.90 -9.83
C LEU A 69 -13.70 22.19 -10.83
N ALA A 70 -14.38 23.32 -10.67
CA ALA A 70 -15.51 23.72 -11.51
C ALA A 70 -15.15 23.92 -12.98
N MET A 71 -13.87 24.11 -13.30
CA MET A 71 -13.36 24.26 -14.67
C MET A 71 -13.09 22.92 -15.38
N GLY A 72 -13.27 21.77 -14.70
CA GLY A 72 -13.17 20.45 -15.31
C GLY A 72 -11.75 19.97 -15.64
N ASN A 73 -10.74 20.50 -14.93
CA ASN A 73 -9.38 19.96 -14.94
C ASN A 73 -9.20 18.88 -13.87
#